data_AF-A0A0V0GLE4-F1
#
_entry.id   AF-A0A0V0GLE4-F1
#
_cell.length_a   1.000
_cell.length_b   1.000
_cell.length_c   1.000
_cell.angle_alpha   90.00
_cell.angle_beta   90.00
_cell.angle_gamma   90.00
#
_symmetry.space_group_name_H-M   'P 1'
#
loop_
_entity.id
_entity.type
_entity.pdbx_description
1 polymer ?
#
loop_
_entity_poly.entity_id
_entity_poly.type
_entity_poly.pdbx_seq_one_letter_code
_entity_poly.pdbx_strand_id
1 'polypeptide(L)' 'MELSREHREHIRFCNVKRKKDFIYLERVNGKIVNILDGLELHTDVFSMAEQNRIVKFVEKLEEMGKSGQLKERTYTAPQK' A
#
# COMPACT_ATOMS: atom_id res chain seq x y z
N MET A 1 -19.59 26.90 -6.03
CA MET A 1 -18.65 26.65 -7.14
C MET A 1 -17.98 25.32 -6.89
N GLU A 2 -18.06 24.39 -7.84
CA GLU A 2 -17.37 23.09 -7.74
C GLU A 2 -15.90 23.25 -8.19
N LEU A 3 -14.96 22.66 -7.45
CA LEU A 3 -13.55 22.69 -7.81
C LEU A 3 -13.30 21.82 -9.05
N SER A 4 -12.46 22.30 -9.96
CA SER A 4 -11.98 21.51 -11.09
C SER A 4 -11.30 20.21 -10.61
N ARG A 5 -11.29 19.18 -11.46
CA ARG A 5 -10.66 17.90 -11.12
C ARG A 5 -9.20 18.09 -10.72
N GLU A 6 -8.43 18.83 -11.50
CA GLU A 6 -7.01 19.09 -11.23
C GLU A 6 -6.78 19.76 -9.87
N HIS A 7 -7.60 20.74 -9.50
CA HIS A 7 -7.50 21.38 -8.18
C HIS A 7 -7.79 20.41 -7.04
N ARG A 8 -8.79 19.52 -7.20
CA ARG A 8 -9.07 18.47 -6.21
C ARG A 8 -7.92 17.47 -6.09
N GLU A 9 -7.29 17.12 -7.20
CA GLU A 9 -6.13 16.24 -7.21
C GLU A 9 -4.91 16.89 -6.56
N HIS A 10 -4.67 18.18 -6.82
CA HIS A 10 -3.62 18.95 -6.18
C HIS A 10 -3.81 19.02 -4.65
N ILE A 11 -5.02 19.33 -4.17
CA ILE A 11 -5.31 19.35 -2.73
C ILE A 11 -5.07 17.98 -2.08
N ARG A 12 -5.50 16.87 -2.73
CA ARG A 12 -5.21 15.52 -2.23
C ARG A 12 -3.71 15.26 -2.13
N PHE A 13 -2.95 15.63 -3.17
CA PHE A 13 -1.51 15.42 -3.19
C PHE A 13 -0.84 16.17 -2.02
N CYS A 14 -1.26 17.41 -1.76
CA CYS A 14 -0.77 18.20 -0.63
C CYS A 14 -1.16 17.62 0.74
N ASN A 15 -2.22 16.80 0.81
CA ASN A 15 -2.67 16.16 2.04
C ASN A 15 -1.94 14.83 2.34
N VAL A 16 -1.10 14.33 1.44
CA VAL A 16 -0.29 13.13 1.69
C VAL A 16 0.64 13.38 2.87
N LYS A 17 0.53 12.54 3.89
CA LYS A 17 1.41 12.62 5.08
C LYS A 17 2.54 11.63 4.93
N ARG A 18 3.67 11.95 5.54
CA ARG A 18 4.88 11.13 5.51
C ARG A 18 5.52 11.05 6.89
N LYS A 19 5.74 9.84 7.38
CA LYS A 19 6.47 9.54 8.62
C LYS A 19 7.77 8.81 8.26
N LYS A 20 8.91 9.26 8.80
CA LYS A 20 10.24 8.65 8.58
C LYS A 20 11.02 8.37 9.87
N ASP A 21 10.55 8.87 10.99
CA ASP A 21 11.18 8.82 12.30
C ASP A 21 10.92 7.48 13.01
N PHE A 22 11.03 6.38 12.29
CA PHE A 22 10.91 5.04 12.86
C PHE A 22 12.21 4.65 13.56
N ILE A 23 12.12 4.33 14.85
CA ILE A 23 13.24 3.90 15.66
C ILE A 23 12.88 2.57 16.33
N TYR A 24 13.63 1.53 15.99
CA TYR A 24 13.62 0.27 16.71
C TYR A 24 15.03 -0.31 16.72
N LEU A 25 15.65 -0.33 17.90
CA LEU A 25 17.04 -0.72 18.07
C LEU A 25 17.14 -2.22 18.40
N GLU A 26 17.81 -2.98 17.54
CA GLU A 26 18.15 -4.38 17.81
C GLU A 26 19.65 -4.63 17.72
N ARG A 27 20.08 -5.75 18.32
CA ARG A 27 21.44 -6.24 18.21
C ARG A 27 21.56 -7.20 17.03
N VAL A 28 22.18 -6.76 15.94
CA VAL A 28 22.45 -7.56 14.75
C VAL A 28 23.97 -7.72 14.61
N ASN A 29 24.46 -8.97 14.57
CA ASN A 29 25.89 -9.29 14.46
C ASN A 29 26.77 -8.52 15.49
N GLY A 30 26.28 -8.42 16.72
CA GLY A 30 26.98 -7.76 17.82
C GLY A 30 26.87 -6.23 17.88
N LYS A 31 26.32 -5.58 16.84
CA LYS A 31 26.13 -4.12 16.76
C LYS A 31 24.69 -3.73 17.06
N ILE A 32 24.48 -2.60 17.75
CA ILE A 32 23.15 -2.00 17.91
C ILE A 32 22.84 -1.22 16.65
N VAL A 33 21.73 -1.56 15.97
CA VAL A 33 21.29 -0.92 14.73
C VAL A 33 19.81 -0.60 14.79
N ASN A 34 19.39 0.48 14.13
CA ASN A 34 17.97 0.75 13.89
C ASN A 34 17.48 -0.12 12.73
N ILE A 35 16.71 -1.17 13.01
CA ILE A 35 16.24 -2.09 11.97
C ILE A 35 15.15 -1.50 11.08
N LEU A 36 14.57 -0.38 11.49
CA LEU A 36 13.57 0.36 10.72
C LEU A 36 14.18 1.53 9.94
N ASP A 37 15.51 1.66 9.95
CA ASP A 37 16.19 2.71 9.21
C ASP A 37 15.88 2.60 7.71
N GLY A 38 15.58 3.73 7.08
CA GLY A 38 15.14 3.80 5.69
C GLY A 38 13.65 3.53 5.43
N LEU A 39 12.85 3.16 6.44
CA LEU A 39 11.40 3.01 6.28
C LEU A 39 10.70 4.38 6.23
N GLU A 40 9.78 4.53 5.27
CA GLU A 40 8.91 5.69 5.15
C GLU A 40 7.45 5.25 5.02
N LEU A 41 6.59 5.78 5.89
CA LEU A 41 5.15 5.55 5.82
C LEU A 41 4.47 6.76 5.20
N HIS A 42 3.90 6.58 4.01
CA HIS A 42 3.04 7.56 3.37
C HIS A 42 1.58 7.21 3.64
N THR A 43 0.80 8.16 4.17
CA THR A 43 -0.64 8.00 4.41
C THR A 43 -1.44 9.00 3.58
N ASP A 44 -2.74 8.73 3.43
CA ASP A 44 -3.67 9.58 2.67
C ASP A 44 -3.31 9.72 1.17
N VAL A 45 -2.53 8.76 0.63
CA VAL A 45 -2.14 8.68 -0.79
C VAL A 45 -3.34 8.40 -1.68
N PHE A 46 -4.21 7.47 -1.27
CA PHE A 46 -5.42 7.10 -1.97
C PHE A 46 -6.64 7.63 -1.21
N SER A 47 -7.58 8.20 -1.96
CA SER A 47 -8.92 8.52 -1.46
C SER A 47 -9.68 7.24 -1.10
N MET A 48 -10.71 7.37 -0.25
CA MET A 48 -11.60 6.26 0.10
C MET A 48 -12.19 5.57 -1.15
N ALA A 49 -12.56 6.33 -2.18
CA ALA A 49 -13.09 5.79 -3.43
C ALA A 49 -12.04 5.02 -4.25
N GLU A 50 -10.76 5.40 -4.18
CA GLU A 50 -9.68 4.64 -4.82
C GLU A 50 -9.34 3.39 -4.02
N GLN A 51 -9.27 3.48 -2.69
CA GLN A 51 -9.06 2.32 -1.82
C GLN A 51 -10.12 1.25 -2.08
N ASN A 52 -11.40 1.63 -2.12
CA ASN A 52 -12.50 0.71 -2.44
C ASN A 52 -12.39 0.09 -3.84
N ARG A 53 -11.92 0.85 -4.84
CA ARG A 53 -11.71 0.33 -6.21
C ARG A 53 -10.55 -0.66 -6.26
N ILE A 54 -9.46 -0.38 -5.55
CA ILE A 54 -8.30 -1.28 -5.45
C ILE A 54 -8.71 -2.58 -4.77
N VAL A 55 -9.38 -2.51 -3.62
CA VAL A 55 -9.85 -3.71 -2.88
C VAL A 55 -10.74 -4.57 -3.77
N LYS A 56 -11.77 -3.99 -4.40
CA LYS A 56 -12.65 -4.73 -5.33
C LYS A 56 -11.90 -5.37 -6.50
N PHE A 57 -10.86 -4.71 -6.99
CA PHE A 57 -10.05 -5.27 -8.07
C PHE A 57 -9.19 -6.44 -7.59
N VAL A 58 -8.60 -6.35 -6.39
CA VAL A 58 -7.85 -7.44 -5.77
C VAL A 58 -8.77 -8.66 -5.52
N GLU A 59 -9.97 -8.44 -4.98
CA GLU A 59 -10.98 -9.49 -4.78
C GLU A 59 -11.33 -10.18 -6.11
N LYS A 60 -11.52 -9.41 -7.19
CA LYS A 60 -11.75 -9.97 -8.53
C LYS A 60 -10.57 -10.84 -9.00
N LEU A 61 -9.33 -10.38 -8.80
CA LEU A 61 -8.14 -11.15 -9.17
C LEU A 61 -8.03 -12.44 -8.36
N GLU A 62 -8.40 -12.40 -7.08
CA GLU A 62 -8.45 -13.57 -6.22
C GLU A 62 -9.43 -14.63 -6.76
N GLU A 63 -10.66 -14.23 -7.11
CA GLU A 63 -11.66 -15.14 -7.68
C GLU A 63 -11.23 -15.72 -9.04
N MET A 64 -10.57 -14.92 -9.87
CA MET A 64 -9.95 -15.40 -11.11
C MET A 64 -8.84 -16.43 -10.85
N GLY A 65 -8.04 -16.21 -9.80
CA GLY A 65 -7.01 -17.14 -9.35
C GLY A 65 -7.60 -18.47 -8.87
N LYS A 66 -8.62 -18.42 -8.00
CA LYS A 66 -9.33 -19.61 -7.50
C LYS A 66 -9.99 -20.42 -8.61
N SER A 67 -10.50 -19.76 -9.64
CA SER A 67 -11.16 -20.39 -10.80
C SER A 67 -10.20 -20.81 -11.92
N GLY A 68 -8.89 -20.67 -11.74
CA GLY A 68 -7.88 -21.10 -12.72
C GLY A 68 -7.86 -20.27 -14.01
N GLN A 69 -8.39 -19.05 -13.98
CA GLN A 69 -8.43 -18.15 -15.14
C GLN A 69 -7.12 -17.37 -15.35
N LEU A 70 -6.15 -17.52 -14.44
CA LEU A 70 -4.84 -16.91 -14.52
C LEU A 70 -3.81 -17.91 -15.06
N LYS A 71 -2.72 -17.41 -15.64
CA LYS A 71 -1.60 -18.25 -16.11
C LYS A 71 -0.99 -19.03 -14.96
N GLU A 72 -0.36 -20.17 -15.28
CA GLU A 72 0.36 -20.99 -14.31
C GLU A 72 1.31 -20.14 -13.44
N ARG A 73 1.41 -20.47 -12.14
CA ARG A 73 2.27 -19.78 -11.14
C ARG A 73 1.93 -18.31 -10.88
N THR A 74 0.81 -17.80 -11.40
CA THR A 74 0.34 -16.43 -11.15
C THR A 74 -0.44 -16.33 -9.84
N TYR A 75 -1.06 -17.42 -9.39
CA TYR A 75 -1.85 -17.47 -8.17
C TYR A 75 -1.49 -18.71 -7.34
N THR A 76 -1.29 -18.50 -6.04
CA THR A 76 -1.10 -19.55 -5.04
C THR A 76 -1.98 -19.20 -3.85
N ALA A 77 -2.93 -20.09 -3.52
CA ALA A 77 -3.74 -19.93 -2.33
C ALA A 77 -2.90 -20.21 -1.07
N PRO A 78 -3.14 -19.53 0.06
CA PRO A 78 -2.51 -19.85 1.34
C PRO A 78 -2.77 -21.31 1.72
N GLN A 79 -1.76 -22.00 2.24
CA GLN A 79 -1.97 -23.31 2.86
C GLN A 79 -2.63 -23.11 4.23
N LYS A 80 -3.62 -23.95 4.55
CA LYS A 80 -4.28 -23.98 5.86
C LYS A 80 -3.37 -24.58 6.93
#